data_AF-A0A7Z0DXR6-F1
#
_entry.id   AF-A0A7Z0DXR6-F1
#
_cell.length_a   1.000
_cell.length_b   1.000
_cell.length_c   1.000
_cell.angle_alpha   90.00
_cell.angle_beta   90.00
_cell.angle_gamma   90.00
#
_symmetry.space_group_name_H-M   'P 1'
#
loop_
_entity.id
_entity.type
_entity.pdbx_description
1 polymer ?
#
loop_
_entity_poly.entity_id
_entity_poly.type
_entity_poly.pdbx_seq_one_letter_code
_entity_poly.pdbx_strand_id
1 'polypeptide(L)'
;MGQPESFWAQLSDEGAGYSVIVEDNGGKAYAYLLDAAGVMVSDVWLYNRGPAPQTTDWSDPSKLPFSNPAEFVSDVEFEPVSSASELFVQWNQYADRPIEARLWVRGQLFAILQHGMAPGKSRLAVKNGPLAKVLER
;
A
#
# COMPACT_ATOMS: atom_id res chain seq x y z
N MET A 1 -8.33 13.71 -23.51
CA MET A 1 -8.72 13.21 -22.17
C MET A 1 -8.16 11.81 -22.06
N GLY A 2 -6.94 11.68 -21.54
CA GLY A 2 -6.35 10.36 -21.32
C GLY A 2 -7.11 9.68 -20.19
N GLN A 3 -7.46 8.40 -20.35
CA GLN A 3 -7.97 7.63 -19.22
C GLN A 3 -6.92 7.68 -18.09
N PRO A 4 -7.32 7.77 -16.81
CA PRO A 4 -6.34 7.65 -15.73
C PRO A 4 -5.72 6.25 -15.85
N GLU A 5 -4.43 6.19 -16.20
CA GLU A 5 -3.74 4.91 -16.40
C GLU A 5 -3.74 4.13 -15.09
N SER A 6 -4.56 3.08 -15.00
CA SER A 6 -4.52 2.16 -13.87
C SER A 6 -3.21 1.38 -13.91
N PHE A 7 -2.65 1.10 -12.73
CA PHE A 7 -1.45 0.30 -12.59
C PHE A 7 -1.71 -0.91 -11.69
N TRP A 8 -1.15 -2.06 -12.06
CA TRP A 8 -1.23 -3.29 -11.28
C TRP A 8 0.06 -4.07 -11.40
N ALA A 9 0.58 -4.56 -10.27
CA ALA A 9 1.72 -5.47 -10.23
C ALA A 9 1.60 -6.45 -9.06
N GLN A 10 2.17 -7.64 -9.24
CA GLN A 10 2.33 -8.64 -8.18
C GLN A 10 3.81 -9.03 -8.08
N LEU A 11 4.36 -8.95 -6.87
CA LEU A 11 5.73 -9.35 -6.56
C LEU A 11 5.68 -10.51 -5.56
N SER A 12 6.24 -11.65 -5.92
CA SER A 12 6.18 -12.87 -5.11
C SER A 12 7.50 -13.18 -4.42
N ASP A 13 7.43 -13.74 -3.22
CA ASP A 13 8.54 -14.46 -2.59
C ASP A 13 8.50 -15.93 -3.02
N GLU A 14 9.40 -16.34 -3.90
CA GLU A 14 9.49 -17.73 -4.36
C GLU A 14 9.84 -18.70 -3.20
N GLY A 15 10.38 -18.21 -2.09
CA GLY A 15 10.74 -19.00 -0.92
C GLY A 15 9.54 -19.36 -0.04
N ALA A 16 8.85 -18.37 0.53
CA ALA A 16 7.72 -18.61 1.44
C ALA A 16 6.34 -18.62 0.75
N GLY A 17 6.26 -18.33 -0.56
CA GLY A 17 5.00 -18.33 -1.31
C GLY A 17 4.12 -17.11 -1.05
N TYR A 18 4.58 -16.11 -0.30
CA TYR A 18 3.85 -14.85 -0.11
C TYR A 18 3.91 -13.99 -1.38
N SER A 19 2.97 -13.06 -1.53
CA SER A 19 3.07 -12.03 -2.56
C SER A 19 2.52 -10.68 -2.11
N VAL A 20 3.08 -9.60 -2.64
CA VAL A 20 2.53 -8.25 -2.51
C VAL A 20 1.91 -7.87 -3.84
N ILE A 21 0.64 -7.52 -3.82
CA ILE A 21 -0.05 -6.86 -4.92
C ILE A 21 0.03 -5.36 -4.69
N VAL A 22 0.39 -4.59 -5.72
CA VAL A 22 0.26 -3.13 -5.77
C VAL A 22 -0.78 -2.80 -6.82
N GLU A 23 -1.82 -2.08 -6.43
CA GLU A 23 -2.92 -1.69 -7.31
C GLU A 23 -3.16 -0.18 -7.21
N ASP A 24 -3.20 0.49 -8.35
CA ASP A 24 -3.61 1.89 -8.52
C ASP A 24 -4.77 1.93 -9.53
N ASN A 25 -5.96 2.28 -9.05
CA ASN A 25 -7.18 2.30 -9.87
C ASN A 25 -7.42 3.64 -10.58
N GLY A 26 -6.40 4.51 -10.66
CA GLY A 26 -6.53 5.83 -11.26
C GLY A 26 -7.01 6.91 -10.29
N GLY A 27 -7.49 6.55 -9.10
CA GLY A 27 -7.84 7.50 -8.04
C GLY A 27 -6.96 7.41 -6.80
N LYS A 28 -6.49 6.20 -6.46
CA LYS A 28 -5.70 5.89 -5.27
C LYS A 28 -5.02 4.55 -5.44
N ALA A 29 -3.94 4.36 -4.69
CA ALA A 29 -3.14 3.14 -4.71
C ALA A 29 -3.08 2.45 -3.35
N TYR A 30 -3.09 1.13 -3.37
CA TYR A 30 -2.98 0.24 -2.22
C TYR A 30 -1.94 -0.85 -2.49
N ALA A 31 -1.40 -1.39 -1.40
CA ALA A 31 -0.69 -2.66 -1.41
C ALA A 31 -1.41 -3.68 -0.54
N TYR A 32 -1.38 -4.94 -0.97
CA TYR A 32 -2.01 -6.07 -0.28
C TYR A 32 -0.99 -7.20 -0.14
N LEU A 33 -0.85 -7.75 1.06
CA LEU A 33 -0.03 -8.92 1.31
C LEU A 33 -0.92 -10.16 1.27
N LEU A 34 -0.60 -11.07 0.37
CA LEU A 34 -1.20 -12.40 0.28
C LEU A 34 -0.25 -13.44 0.86
N ASP A 35 -0.79 -14.40 1.61
CA ASP A 35 -0.05 -15.58 2.04
C ASP A 35 0.05 -16.64 0.92
N ALA A 36 0.71 -17.77 1.22
CA ALA A 36 0.89 -18.88 0.28
C ALA A 36 -0.42 -19.52 -0.21
N ALA A 37 -1.53 -19.35 0.51
CA ALA A 37 -2.85 -19.79 0.08
C ALA A 37 -3.58 -18.75 -0.78
N GLY A 38 -2.97 -17.58 -1.01
CA GLY A 38 -3.58 -16.46 -1.73
C GLY A 38 -4.57 -15.66 -0.87
N VAL A 39 -4.54 -15.82 0.46
CA VAL A 39 -5.42 -15.08 1.38
C VAL A 39 -4.78 -13.74 1.74
N MET A 40 -5.56 -12.67 1.69
CA MET A 40 -5.11 -11.34 2.12
C MET A 40 -4.96 -11.28 3.63
N VAL A 41 -3.74 -11.01 4.09
CA VAL A 41 -3.35 -11.00 5.52
C VAL A 41 -2.88 -9.64 6.03
N SER A 42 -2.77 -8.66 5.13
CA SER A 42 -2.48 -7.25 5.42
C SER A 42 -2.81 -6.38 4.20
N ASP A 43 -3.20 -5.14 4.44
CA ASP A 43 -3.42 -4.12 3.44
C ASP A 43 -2.84 -2.76 3.89
N VAL A 44 -2.51 -1.89 2.95
CA VAL A 44 -2.06 -0.53 3.27
C VAL A 44 -2.31 0.43 2.12
N TRP A 45 -2.79 1.63 2.45
CA TRP A 45 -2.87 2.74 1.51
C TRP A 45 -1.48 3.30 1.18
N LEU A 46 -1.22 3.56 -0.10
CA LEU A 46 0.05 4.08 -0.60
C LEU A 46 -0.02 5.59 -0.87
N TYR A 47 -0.97 6.01 -1.71
CA TYR A 47 -1.16 7.40 -2.11
C TYR A 47 -2.55 7.62 -2.73
N ASN A 48 -3.03 8.87 -2.72
CA ASN A 48 -4.14 9.32 -3.56
C ASN A 48 -3.55 9.93 -4.84
N ARG A 49 -4.20 9.75 -6.00
CA ARG A 49 -3.82 10.44 -7.24
C ARG A 49 -4.41 11.85 -7.35
N GLY A 50 -5.55 12.07 -6.70
CA GLY A 50 -6.22 13.37 -6.65
C GLY A 50 -6.12 14.02 -5.26
N PRO A 51 -6.74 15.20 -5.11
CA PRO A 51 -6.84 15.88 -3.81
C PRO A 51 -7.41 14.93 -2.74
N ALA A 52 -6.77 14.91 -1.58
CA ALA A 52 -7.25 14.13 -0.46
C ALA A 52 -8.61 14.69 0.02
N PRO A 53 -9.64 13.85 0.19
CA PRO A 53 -10.93 14.33 0.66
C PRO A 53 -10.81 14.83 2.12
N GLN A 54 -11.65 15.78 2.51
CA GLN A 54 -11.65 16.25 3.91
C GLN A 54 -12.23 15.20 4.86
N THR A 55 -13.21 14.42 4.40
CA THR A 55 -13.84 13.33 5.15
C THR A 55 -14.11 12.16 4.22
N THR A 56 -14.21 10.95 4.78
CA THR A 56 -14.58 9.74 4.07
C THR A 56 -15.75 9.09 4.79
N ASP A 57 -16.80 8.76 4.03
CA ASP A 57 -17.90 7.94 4.53
C ASP A 57 -17.50 6.46 4.49
N TRP A 58 -17.01 5.96 5.62
CA TRP A 58 -16.53 4.60 5.79
C TRP A 58 -17.63 3.54 5.68
N SER A 59 -18.91 3.93 5.73
CA SER A 59 -20.04 3.00 5.77
C SER A 59 -20.49 2.52 4.40
N ASP A 60 -20.02 3.16 3.32
CA ASP A 60 -20.42 2.87 1.95
C ASP A 60 -19.42 1.91 1.27
N PRO A 61 -19.73 0.60 1.18
CA PRO A 61 -18.81 -0.38 0.59
C PRO A 61 -18.63 -0.19 -0.91
N SER A 62 -19.53 0.51 -1.60
CA SER A 62 -19.40 0.78 -3.05
C SER A 62 -18.22 1.71 -3.36
N LYS A 63 -17.71 2.41 -2.34
CA LYS A 63 -16.55 3.31 -2.42
C LYS A 63 -15.22 2.63 -2.12
N LEU A 64 -15.20 1.32 -1.81
CA LEU A 64 -13.97 0.58 -1.61
C LEU A 64 -13.17 0.44 -2.92
N PRO A 65 -11.83 0.47 -2.85
CA PRO A 65 -11.04 0.93 -1.70
C PRO A 65 -11.18 2.45 -1.50
N PHE A 66 -11.03 2.97 -0.28
CA PHE A 66 -11.23 4.40 0.00
C PHE A 66 -10.00 5.27 -0.33
N SER A 67 -10.20 6.56 -0.63
CA SER A 67 -9.10 7.53 -0.55
C SER A 67 -8.81 7.93 0.89
N ASN A 68 -7.55 8.16 1.23
CA ASN A 68 -7.16 8.56 2.58
C ASN A 68 -7.45 10.06 2.81
N PRO A 69 -8.17 10.45 3.88
CA PRO A 69 -8.50 11.86 4.13
C PRO A 69 -7.27 12.75 4.34
N ALA A 70 -7.42 14.04 4.04
CA ALA A 70 -6.35 15.04 4.09
C ALA A 70 -5.61 15.08 5.44
N GLU A 71 -6.32 14.84 6.55
CA GLU A 71 -5.71 14.83 7.88
C GLU A 71 -4.68 13.70 8.12
N PHE A 72 -4.65 12.68 7.25
CA PHE A 72 -3.75 11.53 7.33
C PHE A 72 -2.69 11.52 6.22
N VAL A 73 -2.81 12.37 5.21
CA VAL A 73 -1.97 12.37 4.00
C VAL A 73 -0.89 13.43 4.10
N SER A 74 0.32 13.10 3.65
CA SER A 74 1.43 14.06 3.54
C SER A 74 1.23 15.01 2.36
N ASP A 75 1.61 16.28 2.55
CA ASP A 75 1.66 17.30 1.49
C ASP A 75 2.86 17.14 0.53
N VAL A 76 3.62 16.05 0.65
CA VAL A 76 4.77 15.79 -0.22
C VAL A 76 4.23 15.35 -1.57
N GLU A 77 4.61 16.06 -2.62
CA GLU A 77 4.30 15.64 -3.98
C GLU A 77 4.92 14.26 -4.27
N PHE A 78 4.10 13.36 -4.78
CA PHE A 78 4.51 12.01 -5.13
C PHE A 78 3.94 11.65 -6.50
N GLU A 79 4.84 11.28 -7.42
CA GLU A 79 4.45 10.79 -8.73
C GLU A 79 3.96 9.34 -8.63
N PRO A 80 2.73 9.02 -9.09
CA PRO A 80 2.20 7.66 -9.08
C PRO A 80 3.13 6.65 -9.74
N VAL A 81 3.10 5.41 -9.25
CA VAL A 81 3.82 4.30 -9.89
C VAL A 81 3.18 3.99 -11.24
N SER A 82 4.01 3.82 -12.25
CA SER A 82 3.60 3.57 -13.65
C SER A 82 4.13 2.24 -14.20
N SER A 83 5.20 1.70 -13.59
CA SER A 83 5.85 0.47 -14.02
C SER A 83 6.25 -0.41 -12.83
N ALA A 84 6.16 -1.73 -13.01
CA ALA A 84 6.62 -2.71 -12.04
C ALA A 84 8.14 -2.62 -11.78
N SER A 85 8.92 -2.09 -12.74
CA SER A 85 10.36 -1.87 -12.57
C SER A 85 10.71 -0.83 -11.50
N GLU A 86 9.73 0.00 -11.10
CA GLU A 86 9.90 0.96 -10.02
C GLU A 86 9.73 0.33 -8.63
N LEU A 87 9.25 -0.91 -8.58
CA LEU A 87 8.90 -1.62 -7.36
C LEU A 87 9.95 -2.67 -7.02
N PHE A 88 10.19 -2.81 -5.73
CA PHE A 88 10.95 -3.91 -5.18
C PHE A 88 10.37 -4.29 -3.82
N VAL A 89 10.28 -5.59 -3.54
CA VAL A 89 9.88 -6.08 -2.21
C VAL A 89 11.07 -6.76 -1.57
N GLN A 90 11.47 -6.23 -0.42
CA GLN A 90 12.39 -6.91 0.47
C GLN A 90 11.58 -7.74 1.47
N TRP A 91 11.77 -9.06 1.41
CA TRP A 91 11.15 -10.02 2.30
C TRP A 91 12.03 -10.27 3.51
N ASN A 92 11.52 -10.00 4.70
CA ASN A 92 12.20 -10.28 5.96
C ASN A 92 11.48 -11.41 6.68
N GLN A 93 12.14 -12.56 6.77
CA GLN A 93 11.69 -13.71 7.55
C GLN A 93 12.48 -13.76 8.85
N TYR A 94 11.77 -13.97 9.96
CA TYR A 94 12.36 -14.12 11.28
C TYR A 94 11.83 -15.43 11.89
N ALA A 95 12.62 -16.11 12.72
CA ALA A 95 12.21 -17.38 13.34
C ALA A 95 10.93 -17.24 14.18
N ASP A 96 10.74 -16.08 14.83
CA ASP A 96 9.72 -15.88 15.86
C ASP A 96 8.70 -14.79 15.50
N ARG A 97 8.69 -14.30 14.25
CA ARG A 97 7.80 -13.21 13.82
C ARG A 97 7.17 -13.51 12.47
N PRO A 98 5.95 -13.01 12.21
CA PRO A 98 5.36 -13.13 10.89
C PRO A 98 6.21 -12.43 9.83
N ILE A 99 6.18 -12.96 8.60
CA ILE A 99 6.91 -12.39 7.47
C ILE A 99 6.56 -10.91 7.30
N GLU A 100 7.60 -10.10 7.13
CA GLU A 100 7.49 -8.67 6.87
C GLU A 100 7.88 -8.40 5.42
N ALA A 101 6.96 -7.78 4.68
CA ALA A 101 7.18 -7.32 3.32
C ALA A 101 7.44 -5.81 3.33
N ARG A 102 8.67 -5.42 2.98
CA ARG A 102 9.04 -4.02 2.80
C ARG A 102 8.91 -3.65 1.33
N LEU A 103 7.93 -2.83 1.00
CA LEU A 103 7.72 -2.31 -0.34
C LEU A 103 8.60 -1.08 -0.54
N TRP A 104 9.47 -1.15 -1.53
CA TRP A 104 10.31 -0.05 -1.99
C TRP A 104 9.78 0.48 -3.32
N VAL A 105 9.71 1.80 -3.43
CA VAL A 105 9.34 2.51 -4.66
C VAL A 105 10.50 3.42 -5.05
N ARG A 106 11.06 3.24 -6.25
CA ARG A 106 12.19 4.03 -6.78
C ARG A 106 13.35 4.14 -5.77
N GLY A 107 13.69 3.02 -5.12
CA GLY A 107 14.80 2.93 -4.16
C GLY A 107 14.52 3.52 -2.78
N GLN A 108 13.27 3.91 -2.46
CA GLN A 108 12.89 4.39 -1.12
C GLN A 108 11.92 3.42 -0.45
N LEU A 109 12.15 3.12 0.83
CA LEU A 109 11.18 2.37 1.63
C LEU A 109 9.88 3.18 1.70
N PHE A 110 8.82 2.57 1.16
CA PHE A 110 7.57 3.25 0.91
C PHE A 110 6.43 2.68 1.75
N ALA A 111 6.39 1.37 1.94
CA ALA A 111 5.42 0.75 2.83
C ALA A 111 5.96 -0.50 3.51
N ILE A 112 5.35 -0.87 4.64
CA ILE A 112 5.59 -2.14 5.33
C ILE A 112 4.25 -2.84 5.52
N LEU A 113 4.17 -4.09 5.05
CA LEU A 113 3.08 -5.01 5.30
C LEU A 113 3.60 -6.19 6.11
N GLN A 114 2.77 -6.73 7.00
CA GLN A 114 3.09 -7.91 7.80
C GLN A 114 1.80 -8.65 8.10
N HIS A 115 1.83 -9.98 8.06
CA HIS A 115 0.69 -10.79 8.45
C HIS A 115 0.19 -10.39 9.87
N GLY A 116 -1.10 -10.09 9.99
CA GLY A 116 -1.70 -9.64 11.26
C GLY A 116 -1.59 -8.14 11.53
N MET A 117 -0.93 -7.38 10.64
CA MET A 117 -0.90 -5.92 10.66
C MET A 117 -1.88 -5.37 9.63
N ALA A 118 -3.07 -4.94 10.06
CA ALA A 118 -4.03 -4.23 9.22
C ALA A 118 -4.53 -2.97 9.95
N PRO A 119 -4.30 -1.76 9.42
CA PRO A 119 -3.51 -1.45 8.22
C PRO A 119 -2.00 -1.58 8.46
N GLY A 120 -1.24 -1.73 7.37
CA GLY A 120 0.22 -1.63 7.32
C GLY A 120 0.72 -0.19 7.53
N LYS A 121 2.03 0.02 7.29
CA LYS A 121 2.68 1.35 7.41
C LYS A 121 2.95 1.95 6.04
N SER A 122 2.77 3.26 5.90
CA SER A 122 3.01 3.99 4.64
C SER A 122 3.84 5.25 4.85
N ARG A 123 4.73 5.54 3.91
CA ARG A 123 5.62 6.71 3.89
C ARG A 123 4.85 8.03 3.79
N LEU A 124 3.68 8.03 3.14
CA LEU A 124 2.85 9.22 2.95
C LEU A 124 1.77 9.39 4.03
N ALA A 125 1.73 8.52 5.04
CA ALA A 125 0.89 8.70 6.20
C ALA A 125 1.57 9.63 7.22
N VAL A 126 0.93 10.75 7.59
CA VAL A 126 1.48 11.71 8.58
C VAL A 126 1.06 11.43 10.01
N LYS A 127 0.00 10.64 10.20
CA LYS A 127 -0.44 10.12 11.49
C LYS A 127 -1.11 8.76 11.31
N ASN A 128 -1.21 7.98 12.38
CA ASN A 128 -1.89 6.69 12.33
C ASN A 128 -3.37 6.89 12.02
N GLY A 129 -3.85 6.22 10.99
CA GLY A 129 -5.23 6.30 10.53
C GLY A 129 -5.80 4.94 10.16
N PRO A 130 -7.05 4.91 9.68
CA PRO A 130 -7.76 3.67 9.36
C PRO A 130 -7.15 2.91 8.17
N LEU A 131 -6.44 3.60 7.27
CA LEU A 131 -5.93 3.03 6.01
C LEU A 131 -4.41 2.83 5.98
N ALA A 132 -3.67 3.49 6.88
CA ALA A 132 -2.24 3.35 7.02
C ALA A 132 -1.76 3.86 8.38
N LYS A 133 -0.72 3.23 8.90
CA LYS A 133 0.09 3.73 10.01
C LYS A 133 1.29 4.52 9.47
N VAL A 134 1.86 5.38 10.31
CA VAL A 134 3.07 6.12 9.95
C VAL A 134 4.24 5.16 9.78
N LEU A 135 4.98 5.31 8.67
CA LEU A 135 6.29 4.69 8.51
C LEU A 135 7.35 5.58 9.15
N GLU A 136 7.90 5.13 10.28
CA GLU A 136 9.02 5.81 10.95
C GLU A 136 10.26 5.80 10.03
N ARG A 137 10.89 6.97 9.90
CA ARG A 137 12.04 7.22 9.00
C ARG A 137 13.36 6.95 9.70
#